data_AF-A0A848HZ38-F1
#
_entry.id   AF-A0A848HZ38-F1
#
_cell.length_a   1.000
_cell.length_b   1.000
_cell.length_c   1.000
_cell.angle_alpha   90.00
_cell.angle_beta   90.00
_cell.angle_gamma   90.00
#
_symmetry.space_group_name_H-M   'P 1'
#
loop_
_entity.id
_entity.type
_entity.pdbx_description
1 polymer ?
#
loop_
_entity_poly.entity_id
_entity_poly.type
_entity_poly.pdbx_seq_one_letter_code
_entity_poly.pdbx_strand_id
1 'polypeptide(L)' 'MNGYVKFETPDGDVLAINADRVSFVRRYRGTDQASAINFEKGHYIVVKGDLKAVMEALAEA' A
#
# COMPACT_ATOMS: atom_id res chain seq x y z
N MET A 1 9.83 -13.21 -10.59
CA MET A 1 9.52 -11.77 -10.73
C MET A 1 9.40 -11.25 -9.31
N ASN A 2 10.15 -10.22 -8.93
CA ASN A 2 10.25 -9.82 -7.52
C ASN A 2 8.95 -9.12 -7.13
N GLY A 3 8.05 -9.80 -6.42
CA GLY A 3 6.73 -9.31 -5.97
C GLY A 3 6.82 -8.15 -4.97
N TYR A 4 7.57 -7.11 -5.32
CA TYR A 4 7.77 -5.89 -4.55
C TYR A 4 7.32 -4.69 -5.38
N VAL A 5 6.42 -3.91 -4.82
CA VAL A 5 5.86 -2.70 -5.45
C VAL A 5 6.36 -1.48 -4.70
N LYS A 6 6.74 -0.43 -5.42
CA LYS A 6 7.18 0.82 -4.81
C LYS A 6 5.99 1.73 -4.57
N PHE A 7 5.95 2.31 -3.37
CA PHE A 7 4.96 3.31 -2.99
C PHE A 7 5.64 4.50 -2.34
N GLU A 8 5.03 5.67 -2.45
CA GLU A 8 5.42 6.87 -1.73
C GLU A 8 4.58 6.99 -0.45
N THR A 9 5.17 7.37 0.68
CA THR A 9 4.45 7.70 1.91
C THR A 9 3.86 9.12 1.80
N PRO A 10 2.85 9.48 2.62
CA PRO A 10 2.35 10.85 2.69
C PRO A 10 3.46 11.90 2.91
N ASP A 11 4.52 11.52 3.63
CA ASP A 11 5.64 12.38 3.99
C ASP A 11 6.72 12.47 2.89
N GLY A 12 6.60 11.69 1.81
CA GLY A 12 7.49 11.74 0.64
C GLY A 12 8.57 10.66 0.58
N ASP A 13 8.59 9.73 1.53
CA ASP A 13 9.53 8.59 1.50
C ASP A 13 9.08 7.55 0.48
N VAL A 14 10.04 6.89 -0.19
CA VAL A 14 9.73 5.79 -1.10
C VAL A 14 10.08 4.45 -0.46
N LEU A 15 9.11 3.54 -0.40
CA LEU A 15 9.23 2.22 0.21
C LEU A 15 8.91 1.14 -0.82
N ALA A 16 9.59 0.00 -0.73
CA ALA A 16 9.26 -1.19 -1.50
C ALA A 16 8.49 -2.19 -0.62
N ILE A 17 7.28 -2.54 -1.02
CA ILE A 17 6.36 -3.42 -0.30
C ILE A 17 6.25 -4.75 -1.02
N ASN A 18 6.51 -5.84 -0.30
CA ASN A 18 6.27 -7.19 -0.82
C ASN A 18 4.76 -7.45 -0.94
N ALA A 19 4.24 -7.57 -2.16
CA ALA A 19 2.84 -7.78 -2.48
C ALA A 19 2.31 -9.12 -1.93
N ASP A 20 3.13 -10.18 -1.92
CA ASP A 20 2.76 -11.50 -1.39
C ASP A 20 2.49 -11.49 0.12
N ARG A 21 2.97 -10.47 0.84
CA ARG A 21 2.75 -10.30 2.29
C ARG A 21 1.59 -9.38 2.63
N VAL A 22 0.97 -8.75 1.64
CA VAL A 22 -0.17 -7.86 1.87
C VAL A 22 -1.41 -8.70 2.17
N SER A 23 -2.04 -8.42 3.31
CA SER A 23 -3.30 -9.08 3.68
C SER A 23 -4.49 -8.34 3.08
N PHE A 24 -4.55 -7.01 3.24
CA PHE A 24 -5.61 -6.17 2.67
C PHE A 24 -5.22 -4.69 2.65
N VAL A 25 -5.91 -3.92 1.80
CA VAL A 25 -5.75 -2.46 1.70
C VAL A 25 -7.06 -1.79 2.12
N ARG A 26 -6.96 -0.65 2.80
CA ARG A 26 -8.12 0.18 3.18
C ARG A 26 -7.79 1.66 3.06
N ARG A 27 -8.82 2.51 2.93
CA ARG A 27 -8.64 3.97 2.99
C ARG A 27 -8.07 4.39 4.34
N TYR A 28 -7.07 5.28 4.33
CA TYR A 28 -6.51 5.83 5.56
C TYR A 28 -7.34 7.03 6.02
N ARG A 29 -7.89 6.94 7.24
CA ARG A 29 -8.72 7.98 7.89
C ARG A 29 -9.89 8.50 7.03
N GLY A 30 -10.42 7.67 6.12
CA GLY A 30 -11.51 8.06 5.22
C GLY A 30 -11.11 9.05 4.12
N THR A 31 -9.80 9.28 3.94
CA THR A 31 -9.28 10.13 2.85
C THR A 31 -9.18 9.33 1.55
N ASP A 32 -9.31 10.02 0.42
CA ASP A 32 -9.12 9.43 -0.91
C ASP A 32 -7.69 9.62 -1.44
N GLN A 33 -6.80 10.25 -0.67
CA GLN A 33 -5.42 10.53 -1.09
C GLN A 33 -4.40 9.59 -0.46
N ALA A 34 -4.82 8.76 0.50
CA ALA A 34 -3.93 7.83 1.17
C ALA A 34 -4.64 6.51 1.53
N SER A 35 -3.87 5.43 1.45
CA SER A 35 -4.31 4.08 1.76
C SER A 35 -3.38 3.43 2.77
N ALA A 36 -3.96 2.62 3.65
CA ALA A 36 -3.23 1.76 4.57
C ALA A 36 -3.12 0.36 3.98
N ILE A 37 -1.89 -0.08 3.71
CA ILE A 37 -1.55 -1.44 3.31
C ILE A 37 -1.29 -2.23 4.58
N ASN A 38 -2.11 -3.24 4.85
CA ASN A 38 -2.07 -4.02 6.07
C ASN A 38 -1.40 -5.37 5.79
N PHE A 39 -0.57 -5.79 6.73
CA PHE A 39 0.15 -7.05 6.72
C PHE A 39 -0.40 -7.95 7.83
N GLU A 40 0.06 -9.20 7.83
CA GLU A 40 -0.22 -10.12 8.92
C GLU A 40 0.18 -9.52 10.27
N LYS A 41 -0.54 -9.91 11.34
CA LYS A 41 -0.31 -9.47 12.73
C LYS A 41 -0.63 -7.98 13.01
N GLY A 42 -1.37 -7.32 12.13
CA GLY A 42 -1.95 -6.00 12.38
C GLY A 42 -1.02 -4.82 12.13
N HIS A 43 0.16 -5.06 11.54
CA HIS A 43 1.03 -3.99 11.06
C HIS A 43 0.47 -3.39 9.77
N TYR A 44 0.65 -2.08 9.58
CA TYR A 44 0.29 -1.41 8.33
C TYR A 44 1.25 -0.29 7.99
N ILE A 45 1.35 0.02 6.70
CA ILE A 45 2.07 1.18 6.17
C ILE A 45 1.07 2.07 5.46
N VAL A 46 1.18 3.38 5.65
CA VAL A 46 0.36 4.36 4.94
C VAL A 46 1.13 4.83 3.71
N VAL A 47 0.47 4.77 2.56
CA VAL A 47 1.00 5.19 1.27
C VAL A 47 0.09 6.24 0.64
N LYS A 48 0.65 7.10 -0.20
CA LYS A 48 -0.10 7.98 -1.10
C LYS A 48 -0.82 7.15 -2.15
N GLY A 49 -1.99 7.63 -2.54
CA GLY A 49 -2.84 7.00 -3.54
C GLY A 49 -4.17 6.53 -2.96
N ASP A 50 -5.20 6.67 -3.77
CA ASP A 50 -6.52 6.15 -3.46
C ASP A 50 -6.50 4.61 -3.40
N LEU A 51 -7.57 4.05 -2.82
CA LEU A 51 -7.68 2.61 -2.62
C LEU A 51 -7.58 1.81 -3.93
N LYS A 52 -8.14 2.34 -5.03
CA LYS A 52 -8.18 1.65 -6.32
C LYS A 52 -6.78 1.60 -6.92
N ALA A 53 -6.10 2.74 -7.00
CA ALA A 53 -4.75 2.85 -7.54
C ALA A 53 -3.76 1.96 -6.77
N VAL A 54 -3.86 1.91 -5.44
CA VAL A 54 -2.98 1.07 -4.62
C VAL A 54 -3.26 -0.41 -4.84
N MET A 55 -4.53 -0.81 -4.96
CA MET A 55 -4.89 -2.20 -5.26
C MET A 55 -4.44 -2.65 -6.66
N GLU A 56 -4.61 -1.79 -7.68
CA GLU A 56 -4.16 -2.07 -9.05
C GLU A 56 -2.64 -2.26 -9.09
N ALA A 57 -1.89 -1.35 -8.45
CA ALA A 57 -0.43 -1.46 -8.37
C ALA A 57 0.05 -2.75 -7.67
N LEU A 58 -0.67 -3.24 -6.65
CA LEU A 58 -0.37 -4.51 -5.99
C LEU A 58 -0.73 -5.73 -6.83
N ALA A 59 -1.76 -5.65 -7.68
CA ALA A 59 -2.21 -6.75 -8.52
C ALA A 59 -1.33 -6.98 -9.76
N GLU A 60 -0.61 -5.95 -10.20
CA GLU A 60 0.31 -6.00 -11.35
C GLU A 60 1.72 -6.54 -10.99
N ALA A 61 1.97 -6.81 -9.70
CA ALA A 61 3.28 -7.16 -9.14
C ALA A 61 3.75 -8.61 -9.39
#